data_AF-I4EVK0-F1
#
_entry.id   AF-I4EVK0-F1
#
_cell.length_a   1.000
_cell.length_b   1.000
_cell.length_c   1.000
_cell.angle_alpha   90.00
_cell.angle_beta   90.00
_cell.angle_gamma   90.00
#
_symmetry.space_group_name_H-M   'P 1'
#
loop_
_entity.id
_entity.type
_entity.pdbx_description
1 polymer ?
#
loop_
_entity_poly.entity_id
_entity_poly.type
_entity_poly.pdbx_seq_one_letter_code
_entity_poly.pdbx_strand_id
1 'polypeptide(L)'
;MSDAFLLSLAGISATLLGTFTLGVFFYLDSSRHHERGTGAAADRYMRSGARWVFAAYSLPLFVPLVVAGVGPRWAAASFALLGTALVAATVDTSRRITAKGATHMSPSVTVNEIATTVLVLLLVALPWAAGGWLPRPSAFVPSLLIALVAAFTSTATFVMYSFDRADDEAADTAERRSTEAG
;
A
#
# COMPACT_ATOMS: atom_id res chain seq x y z
N MET A 1 30.59 11.09 -0.90
CA MET A 1 29.50 11.00 -1.91
C MET A 1 28.99 12.42 -2.13
N SER A 2 28.89 12.92 -3.36
CA SER A 2 28.52 14.32 -3.61
C SER A 2 27.01 14.53 -3.56
N ASP A 3 26.57 15.69 -3.06
CA ASP A 3 25.16 16.04 -2.95
C ASP A 3 24.44 16.02 -4.30
N ALA A 4 25.14 16.39 -5.38
CA ALA A 4 24.62 16.35 -6.74
C ALA A 4 24.28 14.91 -7.20
N PHE A 5 25.10 13.93 -6.81
CA PHE A 5 24.84 12.52 -7.11
C PHE A 5 23.62 12.01 -6.34
N LEU A 6 23.53 12.30 -5.05
CA LEU A 6 22.40 11.91 -4.20
C LEU A 6 21.09 12.53 -4.69
N LEU A 7 21.13 13.81 -5.11
CA LEU A 7 19.97 14.50 -5.67
C LEU A 7 19.52 13.88 -7.00
N SER A 8 20.46 13.55 -7.89
CA SER A 8 20.15 12.88 -9.15
C SER A 8 19.56 11.48 -8.94
N LEU A 9 20.16 10.71 -8.03
CA LEU A 9 19.67 9.39 -7.65
C LEU A 9 18.27 9.45 -7.03
N ALA A 10 18.02 10.45 -6.18
CA ALA A 10 16.69 10.70 -5.60
C ALA A 10 15.66 11.04 -6.69
N GLY A 11 16.02 11.87 -7.66
CA GLY A 11 15.14 12.21 -8.79
C GLY A 11 14.78 11.00 -9.65
N ILE A 12 15.77 10.17 -10.00
CA ILE A 12 15.55 8.93 -10.75
C ILE A 12 14.66 7.97 -9.96
N SER A 13 14.97 7.78 -8.68
CA SER A 13 14.21 6.89 -7.78
C SER A 13 12.77 7.36 -7.63
N ALA A 14 12.54 8.65 -7.45
CA ALA A 14 11.20 9.25 -7.37
C ALA A 14 10.41 9.07 -8.67
N THR A 15 11.08 9.21 -9.83
CA THR A 15 10.44 9.01 -11.13
C THR A 15 10.05 7.55 -11.35
N LEU A 16 10.96 6.61 -11.06
CA LEU A 16 10.69 5.17 -11.16
C LEU A 16 9.57 4.75 -10.21
N LEU A 17 9.58 5.27 -8.98
CA LEU A 17 8.53 5.00 -8.02
C LEU A 17 7.19 5.54 -8.50
N GLY A 18 7.16 6.78 -9.00
CA GLY A 18 5.96 7.40 -9.54
C GLY A 18 5.39 6.65 -10.74
N THR A 19 6.22 6.26 -11.70
CA THR A 19 5.78 5.49 -12.88
C THR A 19 5.32 4.08 -12.51
N PHE A 20 6.00 3.42 -11.57
CA PHE A 20 5.55 2.13 -11.03
C PHE A 20 4.18 2.24 -10.36
N THR A 21 3.98 3.23 -9.48
CA THR A 21 2.69 3.48 -8.83
C THR A 21 1.58 3.76 -9.84
N LEU A 22 1.85 4.55 -10.88
CA LEU A 22 0.89 4.78 -11.97
C LEU A 22 0.60 3.52 -12.77
N GLY A 23 1.62 2.72 -13.10
CA GLY A 23 1.45 1.45 -13.82
C GLY A 23 0.56 0.48 -13.05
N VAL A 24 0.75 0.38 -11.74
CA VAL A 24 -0.10 -0.43 -10.84
C VAL A 24 -1.53 0.12 -10.79
N PHE A 25 -1.71 1.45 -10.74
CA PHE A 25 -3.04 2.05 -10.80
C PHE A 25 -3.78 1.66 -12.07
N PHE A 26 -3.15 1.84 -13.23
CA PHE A 26 -3.74 1.51 -14.51
C PHE A 26 -4.03 0.01 -14.64
N TYR A 27 -3.12 -0.84 -14.15
CA TYR A 27 -3.35 -2.28 -14.13
C TYR A 27 -4.60 -2.63 -13.30
N LEU A 28 -4.70 -2.11 -12.07
CA LEU A 28 -5.85 -2.33 -11.18
C LEU A 28 -7.14 -1.71 -11.70
N ASP A 29 -7.08 -0.68 -12.54
CA ASP A 29 -8.25 -0.08 -13.16
C ASP A 29 -8.68 -0.82 -14.44
N SER A 30 -7.71 -1.39 -15.16
CA SER A 30 -7.96 -2.20 -16.36
C SER A 30 -8.59 -3.56 -16.02
N SER A 31 -8.18 -4.21 -14.93
CA SER A 31 -8.79 -5.47 -14.47
C SER A 31 -10.27 -5.30 -14.09
N ARG A 32 -10.66 -4.12 -13.58
CA ARG A 32 -12.07 -3.78 -13.32
C ARG A 32 -12.97 -3.76 -14.54
N HIS A 33 -12.41 -3.58 -15.74
CA HIS A 33 -13.20 -3.62 -16.97
C HIS A 33 -13.47 -5.05 -17.44
N HIS A 34 -12.67 -6.03 -17.00
CA HIS A 34 -12.82 -7.44 -17.36
C HIS A 34 -13.77 -8.20 -16.43
N GLU A 35 -13.86 -7.81 -15.16
CA GLU A 35 -14.65 -8.51 -14.14
C GLU A 35 -16.05 -7.91 -13.94
N ARG A 36 -16.96 -8.19 -14.88
CA ARG A 36 -18.41 -8.15 -14.59
C ARG A 36 -18.96 -9.53 -14.18
N GLY A 37 -18.10 -10.52 -13.96
CA GLY A 37 -18.47 -11.88 -13.59
C GLY A 37 -18.00 -12.30 -12.19
N THR A 38 -18.95 -12.58 -11.30
CA THR A 38 -18.86 -13.54 -10.17
C THR A 38 -17.88 -13.33 -9.00
N GLY A 39 -17.16 -12.21 -8.86
CA GLY A 39 -16.11 -12.03 -7.83
C GLY A 39 -16.29 -10.96 -6.72
N ALA A 40 -17.50 -10.57 -6.30
CA ALA A 40 -17.74 -9.37 -5.46
C ALA A 40 -16.99 -9.27 -4.10
N ALA A 41 -16.44 -10.38 -3.60
CA ALA A 41 -15.62 -10.43 -2.38
C ALA A 41 -14.14 -10.13 -2.64
N ALA A 42 -13.59 -10.63 -3.75
CA ALA A 42 -12.20 -10.45 -4.19
C ALA A 42 -11.97 -9.01 -4.68
N ASP A 43 -12.90 -8.49 -5.49
CA ASP A 43 -12.95 -7.08 -5.92
C ASP A 43 -12.82 -6.08 -4.76
N ARG A 44 -13.50 -6.40 -3.65
CA ARG A 44 -13.56 -5.53 -2.48
C ARG A 44 -12.25 -5.55 -1.70
N TYR A 45 -11.57 -6.70 -1.65
CA TYR A 45 -10.26 -6.87 -1.04
C TYR A 45 -9.17 -6.14 -1.85
N MET A 46 -9.15 -6.30 -3.18
CA MET A 46 -8.26 -5.52 -4.06
C MET A 46 -8.50 -4.02 -3.94
N ARG A 47 -9.76 -3.57 -3.79
CA ARG A 47 -10.08 -2.16 -3.60
C ARG A 47 -9.59 -1.60 -2.27
N SER A 48 -9.76 -2.32 -1.15
CA SER A 48 -9.23 -1.89 0.14
C SER A 48 -7.71 -1.90 0.16
N GLY A 49 -7.12 -2.93 -0.44
CA GLY A 49 -5.69 -3.09 -0.60
C GLY A 49 -5.03 -1.97 -1.40
N ALA A 50 -5.60 -1.64 -2.56
CA ALA A 50 -5.16 -0.52 -3.38
C ALA A 50 -5.22 0.80 -2.62
N ARG A 51 -6.34 1.07 -1.91
CA ARG A 51 -6.48 2.29 -1.09
C ARG A 51 -5.42 2.38 -0.01
N TRP A 52 -5.09 1.25 0.64
CA TRP A 52 -4.03 1.19 1.63
C TRP A 52 -2.66 1.49 1.02
N VAL A 53 -2.34 0.89 -0.12
CA VAL A 53 -1.08 1.14 -0.86
C VAL A 53 -0.95 2.61 -1.26
N PHE A 54 -2.03 3.24 -1.75
CA PHE A 54 -2.03 4.67 -2.06
C PHE A 54 -1.80 5.53 -0.82
N ALA A 55 -2.48 5.21 0.29
CA ALA A 55 -2.26 5.91 1.55
C ALA A 55 -0.79 5.78 2.00
N ALA A 56 -0.21 4.59 1.90
CA ALA A 56 1.17 4.33 2.27
C ALA A 56 2.17 5.08 1.38
N TYR A 57 1.99 5.11 0.05
CA TYR A 57 2.85 5.85 -0.88
C TYR A 57 2.70 7.37 -0.80
N SER A 58 1.54 7.87 -0.37
CA SER A 58 1.32 9.31 -0.22
C SER A 58 2.30 9.96 0.76
N LEU A 59 2.70 9.24 1.82
CA LEU A 59 3.65 9.72 2.82
C LEU A 59 5.04 10.01 2.24
N PRO A 60 5.77 9.03 1.66
CA PRO A 60 7.12 9.24 1.11
C PRO A 60 7.13 10.13 -0.13
N LEU A 61 5.99 10.32 -0.82
CA LEU A 61 5.89 11.25 -1.94
C LEU A 61 5.62 12.68 -1.47
N PHE A 62 4.60 12.89 -0.63
CA PHE A 62 4.12 14.23 -0.32
C PHE A 62 4.89 14.91 0.82
N VAL A 63 5.26 14.17 1.86
CA VAL A 63 5.89 14.75 3.05
C VAL A 63 7.25 15.40 2.72
N PRO A 64 8.16 14.78 1.95
CA PRO A 64 9.40 15.43 1.54
C PRO A 64 9.18 16.72 0.74
N LEU A 65 8.17 16.77 -0.14
CA LEU A 65 7.82 17.97 -0.90
C LEU A 65 7.41 19.11 0.03
N VAL A 66 6.57 18.84 1.03
CA VAL A 66 6.12 19.86 1.99
C VAL A 66 7.26 20.31 2.89
N VAL A 67 8.12 19.38 3.33
CA VAL A 67 9.34 19.70 4.08
C VAL A 67 10.20 20.70 3.30
N ALA A 68 10.42 20.45 2.02
CA ALA A 68 11.28 21.27 1.16
C ALA A 68 10.64 22.61 0.77
N GLY A 69 9.33 22.63 0.48
CA GLY A 69 8.65 23.79 -0.11
C GLY A 69 7.94 24.71 0.87
N VAL A 70 7.43 24.19 1.99
CA VAL A 70 6.52 24.93 2.91
C VAL A 70 7.02 24.92 4.36
N GLY A 71 7.92 24.00 4.69
CA GLY A 71 8.64 23.96 5.96
C GLY A 71 8.05 22.99 7.00
N PRO A 72 8.70 22.90 8.18
CA PRO A 72 8.49 21.79 9.11
C PRO A 72 7.09 21.68 9.72
N ARG A 73 6.42 22.82 9.97
CA ARG A 73 5.06 22.82 10.57
C ARG A 73 4.03 22.17 9.65
N TRP A 74 4.08 22.52 8.37
CA TRP A 74 3.17 21.97 7.36
C TRP A 74 3.52 20.52 7.02
N ALA A 75 4.80 20.15 7.08
CA ALA A 75 5.23 18.78 6.94
C ALA A 75 4.68 17.89 8.07
N ALA A 76 4.78 18.35 9.32
CA ALA A 76 4.23 17.66 10.48
C ALA A 76 2.70 17.51 10.37
N ALA A 77 1.99 18.57 9.96
CA ALA A 77 0.55 18.52 9.73
C ALA A 77 0.17 17.53 8.60
N SER A 78 0.90 17.56 7.48
CA SER A 78 0.67 16.66 6.34
C SER A 78 0.94 15.21 6.72
N PHE A 79 2.03 14.95 7.44
CA PHE A 79 2.35 13.62 7.95
C PHE A 79 1.27 13.12 8.92
N ALA A 80 0.79 13.96 9.85
CA ALA A 80 -0.27 13.58 10.77
C ALA A 80 -1.58 13.24 10.03
N LEU A 81 -1.96 14.03 9.04
CA LEU A 81 -3.15 13.82 8.23
C LEU A 81 -3.06 12.52 7.43
N LEU A 82 -1.99 12.34 6.66
CA LEU A 82 -1.78 11.15 5.83
C LEU A 82 -1.55 9.89 6.67
N GLY A 83 -0.84 10.01 7.79
CA GLY A 83 -0.66 8.93 8.76
C GLY A 83 -1.98 8.48 9.38
N THR A 84 -2.87 9.43 9.72
CA THR A 84 -4.22 9.11 10.20
C THR A 84 -5.05 8.42 9.13
N ALA A 85 -4.96 8.86 7.88
CA ALA A 85 -5.62 8.19 6.75
C ALA A 85 -5.11 6.75 6.55
N LEU A 86 -3.80 6.53 6.69
CA LEU A 86 -3.19 5.20 6.63
C LEU A 86 -3.65 4.30 7.79
N VAL A 87 -3.74 4.83 9.01
CA VAL A 87 -4.31 4.10 10.17
C VAL A 87 -5.77 3.74 9.91
N ALA A 88 -6.57 4.68 9.42
CA ALA A 88 -7.98 4.42 9.10
C ALA A 88 -8.13 3.35 8.00
N ALA A 89 -7.29 3.36 6.97
CA ALA A 89 -7.26 2.33 5.93
C ALA A 89 -6.85 0.96 6.48
N THR A 90 -5.89 0.94 7.41
CA THR A 90 -5.46 -0.30 8.11
C THR A 90 -6.63 -0.87 8.91
N VAL A 91 -7.29 -0.04 9.72
CA VAL A 91 -8.47 -0.45 10.51
C VAL A 91 -9.64 -0.93 9.64
N ASP A 92 -9.91 -0.29 8.50
CA ASP A 92 -10.95 -0.75 7.56
C ASP A 92 -10.62 -2.15 7.01
N THR A 93 -9.33 -2.42 6.75
CA THR A 93 -8.86 -3.74 6.30
C THR A 93 -9.05 -4.78 7.41
N SER A 94 -8.65 -4.49 8.65
CA SER A 94 -8.83 -5.37 9.81
C SER A 94 -10.30 -5.68 10.09
N ARG A 95 -11.16 -4.66 10.04
CA ARG A 95 -12.61 -4.80 10.28
C ARG A 95 -13.29 -5.67 9.23
N ARG A 96 -12.88 -5.57 7.97
CA ARG A 96 -13.43 -6.39 6.88
C ARG A 96 -13.02 -7.85 6.99
N ILE A 97 -11.78 -8.11 7.41
CA ILE A 97 -11.28 -9.47 7.67
C ILE A 97 -12.07 -10.13 8.80
N THR A 98 -12.36 -9.39 9.87
CA THR A 98 -13.09 -9.89 11.05
C THR A 98 -14.61 -10.00 10.86
N ALA A 99 -15.25 -9.09 10.12
CA ALA A 99 -16.71 -9.07 9.93
C ALA A 99 -17.27 -10.19 9.03
N LYS A 100 -16.43 -10.87 8.23
CA LYS A 100 -16.88 -11.90 7.27
C LYS A 100 -16.98 -13.33 7.84
N GLY A 101 -16.91 -13.50 9.15
CA GLY A 101 -17.05 -14.81 9.78
C GLY A 101 -15.70 -15.52 9.91
N ALA A 102 -15.12 -15.41 11.09
CA ALA A 102 -13.85 -16.02 11.48
C ALA A 102 -13.98 -17.52 11.73
N THR A 103 -14.43 -18.32 10.76
CA THR A 103 -14.43 -19.79 10.90
C THR A 103 -13.18 -20.47 10.34
N HIS A 104 -12.32 -19.78 9.59
CA HIS A 104 -11.05 -20.36 9.11
C HIS A 104 -9.92 -19.32 8.89
N MET A 105 -9.74 -18.35 9.78
CA MET A 105 -8.54 -17.49 9.67
C MET A 105 -7.30 -18.29 10.03
N SER A 106 -6.52 -18.66 9.01
CA SER A 106 -5.20 -19.26 9.16
C SER A 106 -4.34 -18.40 10.10
N PRO A 107 -3.55 -18.98 11.02
CA PRO A 107 -2.68 -18.24 11.93
C PRO A 107 -1.79 -17.20 11.21
N SER A 108 -1.43 -17.49 9.95
CA SER A 108 -0.67 -16.60 9.07
C SER A 108 -1.36 -15.26 8.81
N VAL A 109 -2.68 -15.24 8.60
CA VAL A 109 -3.46 -14.02 8.32
C VAL A 109 -3.51 -13.14 9.57
N THR A 110 -3.70 -13.74 10.74
CA THR A 110 -3.70 -13.02 12.03
C THR A 110 -2.34 -12.41 12.33
N VAL A 111 -1.25 -13.16 12.13
CA VAL A 111 0.12 -12.64 12.34
C VAL A 111 0.43 -11.49 11.40
N ASN A 112 0.05 -11.60 10.11
CA ASN A 112 0.27 -10.54 9.14
C ASN A 112 -0.49 -9.25 9.51
N GLU A 113 -1.73 -9.38 9.97
CA GLU A 113 -2.55 -8.23 10.36
C GLU A 113 -1.98 -7.51 11.60
N ILE A 114 -1.55 -8.28 12.60
CA ILE A 114 -0.89 -7.73 13.80
C ILE A 114 0.41 -7.05 13.41
N ALA A 115 1.25 -7.71 12.61
CA ALA A 115 2.52 -7.17 12.16
C ALA A 115 2.34 -5.86 11.38
N THR A 116 1.37 -5.83 10.45
CA THR A 116 1.04 -4.64 9.65
C THR A 116 0.52 -3.50 10.54
N THR A 117 -0.35 -3.80 11.49
CA THR A 117 -0.88 -2.81 12.44
C THR A 117 0.23 -2.23 13.31
N VAL A 118 1.10 -3.07 13.87
CA VAL A 118 2.26 -2.64 14.67
C VAL A 118 3.20 -1.79 13.82
N LEU A 119 3.48 -2.20 12.59
CA LEU A 119 4.34 -1.47 11.67
C LEU A 119 3.78 -0.08 11.36
N VAL A 120 2.48 0.04 11.11
CA VAL A 120 1.81 1.33 10.87
C VAL A 120 1.86 2.22 12.11
N LEU A 121 1.63 1.66 13.31
CA LEU A 121 1.73 2.43 14.55
C LEU A 121 3.15 2.94 14.81
N LEU A 122 4.16 2.09 14.61
CA LEU A 122 5.57 2.49 14.70
C LEU A 122 5.89 3.60 13.71
N LEU A 123 5.50 3.43 12.44
CA LEU A 123 5.67 4.43 11.39
C LEU A 123 5.07 5.79 11.79
N VAL A 124 3.85 5.81 12.33
CA VAL A 124 3.17 7.07 12.69
C VAL A 124 3.78 7.69 13.94
N ALA A 125 4.20 6.89 14.92
CA ALA A 125 4.73 7.39 16.19
C ALA A 125 6.18 7.90 16.10
N LEU A 126 7.00 7.29 15.23
CA LEU A 126 8.44 7.54 15.13
C LEU A 126 8.85 9.02 15.02
N PRO A 127 8.24 9.86 14.16
CA PRO A 127 8.69 11.25 14.01
C PRO A 127 8.46 12.05 15.29
N TRP A 128 7.39 11.76 16.01
CA TRP A 128 7.03 12.42 17.26
C TRP A 128 7.89 11.93 18.42
N ALA A 129 8.15 10.62 18.48
CA ALA A 129 9.04 10.03 19.47
C ALA A 129 10.48 10.57 19.34
N ALA A 130 10.96 10.76 18.11
CA ALA A 130 12.31 11.24 17.84
C ALA A 130 12.45 12.78 17.86
N GLY A 131 11.39 13.52 17.54
CA GLY A 131 11.44 14.96 17.28
C GLY A 131 10.49 15.83 18.11
N GLY A 132 9.70 15.24 19.01
CA GLY A 132 8.67 15.93 19.78
C GLY A 132 7.51 16.44 18.91
N TRP A 133 6.84 17.51 19.35
CA TRP A 133 5.67 18.08 18.67
C TRP A 133 5.96 18.74 17.32
N LEU A 134 7.22 19.06 17.03
CA LEU A 134 7.63 19.68 15.77
C LEU A 134 8.87 18.96 15.22
N PRO A 135 8.69 17.76 14.63
CA PRO A 135 9.82 16.93 14.23
C PRO A 135 10.73 17.63 13.21
N ARG A 136 12.04 17.48 13.40
CA ARG A 136 13.01 17.91 12.38
C ARG A 136 12.84 17.06 11.12
N PRO A 137 13.21 17.57 9.93
CA PRO A 137 13.11 16.81 8.67
C PRO A 137 13.68 15.39 8.73
N SER A 138 14.83 15.21 9.40
CA SER A 138 15.48 13.91 9.55
C SER A 138 14.67 12.90 10.40
N ALA A 139 13.77 13.36 11.26
CA ALA A 139 12.94 12.49 12.09
C ALA A 139 11.84 11.78 11.28
N PHE A 140 11.47 12.28 10.11
CA PHE A 140 10.50 11.63 9.22
C PHE A 140 11.11 10.48 8.41
N VAL A 141 12.41 10.54 8.12
CA VAL A 141 13.12 9.58 7.27
C VAL A 141 12.83 8.11 7.60
N PRO A 142 12.96 7.63 8.86
CA PRO A 142 12.69 6.22 9.16
C PRO A 142 11.24 5.83 8.87
N SER A 143 10.26 6.67 9.20
CA SER A 143 8.86 6.44 8.88
C SER A 143 8.61 6.39 7.38
N LEU A 144 9.24 7.28 6.61
CA LEU A 144 9.08 7.31 5.15
C LEU A 144 9.69 6.07 4.49
N LEU A 145 10.83 5.58 4.97
CA LEU A 145 11.45 4.35 4.49
C LEU A 145 10.58 3.12 4.80
N ILE A 146 10.03 3.04 6.01
CA ILE A 146 9.10 1.97 6.40
C ILE A 146 7.86 2.02 5.51
N ALA A 147 7.28 3.21 5.29
CA ALA A 147 6.11 3.40 4.43
C ALA A 147 6.39 2.91 3.02
N LEU A 148 7.56 3.26 2.49
CA LEU A 148 7.99 2.90 1.15
C LEU A 148 8.14 1.39 0.98
N VAL A 149 8.83 0.73 1.91
CA VAL A 149 9.02 -0.73 1.89
C VAL A 149 7.67 -1.44 2.02
N ALA A 150 6.83 -1.01 2.95
CA ALA A 150 5.53 -1.65 3.18
C ALA A 150 4.60 -1.49 1.96
N ALA A 151 4.56 -0.30 1.34
CA ALA A 151 3.80 -0.06 0.13
C ALA A 151 4.33 -0.89 -1.05
N PHE A 152 5.65 -0.98 -1.21
CA PHE A 152 6.28 -1.77 -2.27
C PHE A 152 5.98 -3.26 -2.12
N THR A 153 6.20 -3.83 -0.93
CA THR A 153 5.90 -5.24 -0.65
C THR A 153 4.42 -5.55 -0.88
N SER A 154 3.52 -4.70 -0.38
CA SER A 154 2.08 -4.88 -0.59
C SER A 154 1.71 -4.83 -2.07
N THR A 155 2.35 -3.96 -2.84
CA THR A 155 2.14 -3.87 -4.29
C THR A 155 2.59 -5.14 -5.00
N ALA A 156 3.77 -5.67 -4.67
CA ALA A 156 4.26 -6.94 -5.21
C ALA A 156 3.28 -8.08 -4.92
N THR A 157 2.75 -8.14 -3.69
CA THR A 157 1.71 -9.12 -3.32
C THR A 157 0.44 -8.96 -4.16
N PHE A 158 -0.03 -7.73 -4.40
CA PHE A 158 -1.19 -7.51 -5.28
C PHE A 158 -0.96 -7.97 -6.71
N VAL A 159 0.22 -7.71 -7.25
CA VAL A 159 0.60 -8.14 -8.60
C VAL A 159 0.65 -9.67 -8.69
N MET A 160 1.29 -10.35 -7.73
CA MET A 160 1.32 -11.82 -7.70
C MET A 160 -0.09 -12.40 -7.56
N TYR A 161 -0.89 -11.88 -6.63
CA TYR A 161 -2.28 -12.31 -6.45
C TYR A 161 -3.12 -12.16 -7.72
N SER A 162 -2.90 -11.09 -8.50
CA SER A 162 -3.61 -10.91 -9.76
C SER A 162 -3.17 -11.88 -10.86
N PHE A 163 -1.91 -12.30 -10.87
CA PHE A 163 -1.44 -13.34 -11.79
C PHE A 163 -2.00 -14.71 -11.42
N ASP A 164 -1.88 -15.11 -10.15
CA ASP A 164 -2.41 -16.39 -9.66
C ASP A 164 -3.91 -16.53 -9.99
N ARG A 165 -4.67 -15.45 -9.79
CA ARG A 165 -6.10 -15.42 -10.10
C ARG A 165 -6.41 -15.57 -11.59
N ALA A 166 -5.58 -14.98 -12.45
CA ALA A 166 -5.76 -15.10 -13.90
C ALA A 166 -5.50 -16.54 -14.38
N ASP A 167 -4.53 -17.22 -13.76
CA ASP A 167 -4.24 -18.63 -14.04
C ASP A 167 -5.39 -19.55 -13.57
N ASP A 168 -5.95 -19.30 -12.38
CA ASP A 168 -7.12 -20.02 -11.86
C ASP A 168 -8.35 -19.87 -12.78
N GLU A 169 -8.66 -18.66 -13.24
CA GLU A 169 -9.78 -18.40 -14.17
C GLU A 169 -9.59 -19.09 -15.53
N ALA A 170 -8.35 -19.15 -16.02
CA ALA A 170 -8.02 -19.84 -17.25
C ALA A 170 -8.22 -21.36 -17.12
N ALA A 171 -7.83 -21.94 -15.97
CA ALA A 171 -8.03 -23.35 -15.66
C ALA A 171 -9.52 -23.71 -15.56
N ASP A 172 -10.31 -22.94 -14.80
CA ASP A 172 -11.77 -23.11 -14.66
C ASP A 172 -12.49 -23.06 -16.01
N THR A 173 -12.08 -22.13 -16.89
CA THR A 173 -12.67 -21.98 -18.23
C THR A 173 -12.33 -23.18 -19.11
N ALA A 174 -11.12 -23.74 -18.99
CA ALA A 174 -10.71 -24.92 -19.74
C ALA A 174 -11.49 -26.18 -19.28
N GLU A 175 -11.72 -26.34 -17.97
CA GLU A 175 -12.50 -27.44 -17.41
C GLU A 175 -13.98 -27.39 -17.79
N ARG A 176 -14.59 -26.20 -17.83
CA ARG A 176 -15.97 -26.05 -18.33
C ARG A 176 -16.10 -26.44 -19.79
N ARG A 177 -15.15 -26.03 -20.64
CA ARG A 177 -15.14 -26.38 -22.07
C ARG A 177 -14.94 -27.87 -22.31
N SER A 178 -14.14 -28.55 -21.50
CA SER A 178 -13.98 -30.01 -21.63
C SER A 178 -15.23 -30.76 -21.16
N THR A 179 -15.93 -30.25 -20.15
CA THR A 179 -17.18 -30.82 -19.63
C THR A 179 -18.35 -30.66 -20.61
N GLU A 180 -18.42 -29.56 -21.36
CA GLU A 180 -19.45 -29.34 -22.39
C GLU A 180 -19.21 -30.10 -23.70
N ALA A 181 -17.99 -30.61 -23.92
CA ALA A 181 -17.59 -31.30 -25.15
C ALA A 181 -17.62 -32.84 -25.06
N GLY A 182 -17.90 -33.41 -23.87
CA GLY A 182 -18.03 -34.85 -23.63
C GLY A 182 -19.48 -35.28 -23.44
#